data_AF-A0A662WRK9-F1
#
_entry.id   AF-A0A662WRK9-F1
#
_cell.length_a   1.000
_cell.length_b   1.000
_cell.length_c   1.000
_cell.angle_alpha   90.00
_cell.angle_beta   90.00
_cell.angle_gamma   90.00
#
_symmetry.space_group_name_H-M   'P 1'
#
loop_
_entity.id
_entity.type
_entity.pdbx_description
1 polymer ?
#
loop_
_entity_poly.entity_id
_entity_poly.type
_entity_poly.pdbx_seq_one_letter_code
_entity_poly.pdbx_strand_id
1 'polypeptide(L)'
;MARTHLSFTQKEAVQAHHREHVTLSQDDLCRWIKGEFGVRVGRSTISRILNTTFKPTCANPDAKRVQKGRYPEMEQELFAFIRSRPVLSESTVGAQDGDVPVLRDAELWAKANEILKSTRGSDESVSAAWVHRFKKRHGLHRSQLKRAGATAAPAGEKQTEPTRPIDGDAAAENGDTANSTSGKRRAGTREEHSKDQSTEDEALPPTRKKRATAKPGSSRRHFVSADDILLLTQVLATQPWEFPYAMDGWHQVAAKLRGQRAFRLEKTAGACQARLNLLLEQDRADKATALRKAGTAEEYVRKRTLIKEVQAKLTASRRRSQENKDAPASTRTSTARLYADTSPEAAESAAARERIAQRRLELMERKMERELAAQKRHAEEQVKQLETLHREQMSAQQTQHTQLLATIQQQQAMMVDLIKSVAPIVNQSHSQAKDKE
;
A
#
# COMPACT_ATOMS: atom_id res chain seq x y z
N MET A 1 -5.66 -20.24 17.69
CA MET A 1 -5.93 -18.80 17.95
C MET A 1 -4.91 -17.94 17.21
N ALA A 2 -5.35 -16.97 16.41
CA ALA A 2 -4.46 -16.10 15.64
C ALA A 2 -3.72 -15.13 16.58
N ARG A 3 -2.41 -14.94 16.37
CA ARG A 3 -1.62 -13.96 17.13
C ARG A 3 -2.05 -12.54 16.73
N THR A 4 -2.51 -11.78 17.70
CA THR A 4 -2.87 -10.37 17.56
C THR A 4 -1.63 -9.48 17.70
N HIS A 5 -1.56 -8.43 16.87
CA HIS A 5 -0.43 -7.52 16.79
C HIS A 5 -0.92 -6.08 16.89
N LEU A 6 -0.33 -5.31 17.81
CA LEU A 6 -0.54 -3.87 17.99
C LEU A 6 0.33 -3.05 17.01
N SER A 7 -0.19 -1.92 16.51
CA SER A 7 0.58 -0.91 15.75
C SER A 7 1.57 -0.16 16.66
N PHE A 8 2.44 0.67 16.09
CA PHE A 8 3.33 1.52 16.88
C PHE A 8 2.55 2.58 17.67
N THR A 9 1.58 3.24 17.05
CA THR A 9 0.67 4.17 17.75
C THR A 9 -0.06 3.53 18.92
N GLN A 10 -0.56 2.29 18.75
CA GLN A 10 -1.22 1.56 19.83
C GLN A 10 -0.25 1.22 20.96
N LYS A 11 1.01 0.90 20.66
CA LYS A 11 2.03 0.64 21.69
C LYS A 11 2.42 1.91 22.43
N GLU A 12 2.52 3.04 21.72
CA GLU A 12 2.78 4.35 22.32
C GLU A 12 1.62 4.79 23.22
N ALA A 13 0.37 4.63 22.77
CA ALA A 13 -0.81 4.89 23.60
C ALA A 13 -0.83 4.03 24.87
N VAL A 14 -0.46 2.74 24.78
CA VAL A 14 -0.32 1.87 25.96
C VAL A 14 0.77 2.38 26.91
N GLN A 15 1.91 2.83 26.38
CA GLN A 15 2.99 3.38 27.21
C GLN A 15 2.58 4.71 27.86
N ALA A 16 1.91 5.59 27.12
CA ALA A 16 1.38 6.86 27.64
C ALA A 16 0.35 6.61 28.76
N HIS A 17 -0.61 5.72 28.51
CA HIS A 17 -1.62 5.36 29.50
C HIS A 17 -1.02 4.73 30.76
N HIS A 18 0.01 3.89 30.64
CA HIS A 18 0.74 3.35 31.80
C HIS A 18 1.57 4.42 32.53
N ARG A 19 2.07 5.46 31.85
CA ARG A 19 2.75 6.59 32.51
C ARG A 19 1.77 7.45 33.31
N GLU A 20 0.56 7.64 32.79
CA GLU A 20 -0.51 8.36 33.49
C GLU A 20 -1.10 7.56 34.65
N HIS A 21 -1.05 6.22 34.57
CA HIS A 21 -1.59 5.32 35.58
C HIS A 21 -0.60 4.21 35.95
N VAL A 22 0.51 4.60 36.58
CA VAL A 22 1.62 3.69 36.97
C VAL A 22 1.17 2.59 37.95
N THR A 23 0.05 2.77 38.63
CA THR A 23 -0.51 1.81 39.59
C THR A 23 -1.35 0.69 38.95
N LEU A 24 -1.66 0.78 37.64
CA LEU A 24 -2.47 -0.24 36.97
C LEU A 24 -1.72 -1.57 36.84
N SER A 25 -2.41 -2.67 37.14
CA SER A 25 -1.88 -4.01 36.90
C SER A 25 -1.79 -4.28 35.40
N GLN A 26 -0.90 -5.20 35.01
CA GLN A 26 -0.84 -5.69 33.63
C GLN A 26 -2.18 -6.29 33.16
N ASP A 27 -2.98 -6.86 34.08
CA ASP A 27 -4.31 -7.39 33.76
C ASP A 27 -5.35 -6.26 33.52
N ASP A 28 -5.20 -5.11 34.18
CA ASP A 28 -6.00 -3.92 33.89
C ASP A 28 -5.67 -3.34 32.52
N LEU A 29 -4.37 -3.25 32.19
CA LEU A 29 -3.91 -2.83 30.87
C LEU A 29 -4.41 -3.78 29.76
N CYS A 30 -4.44 -5.09 30.02
CA CYS A 30 -5.04 -6.06 29.10
C CYS A 30 -6.53 -5.77 28.84
N ARG A 31 -7.28 -5.41 29.89
CA ARG A 31 -8.71 -5.04 29.78
C ARG A 31 -8.88 -3.73 29.04
N TRP A 32 -8.07 -2.73 29.34
CA TRP A 32 -8.08 -1.43 28.66
C TRP A 32 -7.79 -1.58 27.16
N ILE A 33 -6.73 -2.28 26.77
CA ILE A 33 -6.41 -2.55 25.34
C ILE A 33 -7.57 -3.24 24.62
N LYS A 34 -8.27 -4.15 25.29
CA LYS A 34 -9.45 -4.83 24.73
C LYS A 34 -10.62 -3.87 24.55
N GLY A 35 -10.84 -2.94 25.49
CA GLY A 35 -11.88 -1.92 25.39
C GLY A 35 -11.58 -0.89 24.30
N GLU A 36 -10.38 -0.34 24.32
CA GLU A 36 -9.95 0.76 23.45
C GLU A 36 -9.72 0.33 22.01
N PHE A 37 -9.00 -0.79 21.80
CA PHE A 37 -8.57 -1.20 20.47
C PHE A 37 -9.29 -2.45 19.95
N GLY A 38 -10.14 -3.08 20.77
CA GLY A 38 -10.78 -4.36 20.42
C GLY A 38 -9.79 -5.54 20.32
N VAL A 39 -8.53 -5.36 20.74
CA VAL A 39 -7.47 -6.37 20.59
C VAL A 39 -7.22 -7.08 21.90
N ARG A 40 -7.24 -8.42 21.90
CA ARG A 40 -6.81 -9.21 23.07
C ARG A 40 -5.30 -9.39 23.05
N VAL A 41 -4.63 -9.02 24.14
CA VAL A 41 -3.17 -9.10 24.30
C VAL A 41 -2.86 -9.82 25.62
N GLY A 42 -1.78 -10.60 25.68
CA GLY A 42 -1.35 -11.27 26.91
C GLY A 42 -0.36 -10.45 27.73
N ARG A 43 -0.27 -10.73 29.04
CA ARG A 43 0.63 -10.06 30.00
C ARG A 43 2.08 -9.95 29.51
N SER A 44 2.62 -11.03 28.93
CA SER A 44 3.99 -11.06 28.41
C SER A 44 4.23 -10.07 27.26
N THR A 45 3.19 -9.75 26.49
CA THR A 45 3.27 -8.71 25.45
C THR A 45 3.24 -7.31 26.06
N ILE A 46 2.48 -7.09 27.13
CA ILE A 46 2.45 -5.81 27.85
C ILE A 46 3.80 -5.53 28.51
N SER A 47 4.34 -6.51 29.25
CA SER A 47 5.68 -6.40 29.82
C SER A 47 6.74 -6.08 28.75
N ARG A 48 6.67 -6.73 27.58
CA ARG A 48 7.55 -6.41 26.45
C ARG A 48 7.35 -4.97 25.95
N ILE A 49 6.12 -4.49 25.86
CA ILE A 49 5.83 -3.12 25.39
C ILE A 49 6.37 -2.09 26.38
N LEU A 50 6.15 -2.27 27.68
CA LEU A 50 6.59 -1.33 28.71
C LEU A 50 8.13 -1.28 28.83
N ASN A 51 8.80 -2.43 28.72
CA ASN A 51 10.25 -2.51 28.83
C ASN A 51 10.99 -2.15 27.53
N THR A 52 10.29 -2.05 26.39
CA THR A 52 10.92 -1.65 25.13
C THR A 52 10.91 -0.14 25.01
N THR A 53 12.08 0.50 25.10
CA THR A 53 12.29 1.89 24.68
C THR A 53 12.16 1.99 23.17
N PHE A 54 10.91 2.14 22.71
CA PHE A 54 10.59 2.21 21.30
C PHE A 54 10.88 3.63 20.79
N LYS A 55 11.98 3.81 20.04
CA LYS A 55 12.09 4.96 19.13
C LYS A 55 11.48 4.54 17.81
N PRO A 56 10.31 5.06 17.39
CA PRO A 56 9.74 4.75 16.09
C PRO A 56 10.64 5.36 15.00
N THR A 57 11.65 4.62 14.56
CA THR A 57 12.36 4.92 13.30
C THR A 57 11.45 4.67 12.09
N CYS A 58 10.24 4.14 12.31
CA CYS A 58 9.28 3.87 11.25
C CYS A 58 8.39 5.09 11.05
N ALA A 59 8.50 5.69 9.87
CA ALA A 59 7.65 6.79 9.41
C ALA A 59 6.15 6.46 9.35
N ASN A 60 5.77 5.18 9.44
CA ASN A 60 4.36 4.76 9.39
C ASN A 60 3.80 4.47 10.80
N PRO A 61 2.85 5.29 11.30
CA PRO A 61 2.20 5.08 12.60
C PRO A 61 1.40 3.76 12.69
N ASP A 62 0.82 3.32 11.57
CA ASP A 62 0.01 2.09 11.47
C ASP A 62 0.84 0.80 11.41
N ALA A 63 2.17 0.92 11.30
CA ALA A 63 3.02 -0.25 11.15
C ALA A 63 3.04 -1.10 12.43
N LYS A 64 2.87 -2.41 12.28
CA LYS A 64 2.91 -3.38 13.40
C LYS A 64 4.32 -3.90 13.69
N ARG A 65 5.23 -3.74 12.72
CA ARG A 65 6.63 -4.18 12.75
C ARG A 65 7.49 -3.24 11.92
N VAL A 66 8.76 -3.08 12.30
CA VAL A 66 9.75 -2.35 11.51
C VAL A 66 10.15 -3.24 10.33
N GLN A 67 9.90 -2.79 9.10
CA GLN A 67 10.35 -3.49 7.88
C GLN A 67 11.35 -2.62 7.15
N LYS A 68 12.62 -3.05 7.15
CA LYS A 68 13.66 -2.43 6.32
C LYS A 68 13.52 -2.93 4.87
N GLY A 69 13.65 -2.01 3.91
CA GLY A 69 13.62 -2.33 2.49
C GLY A 69 14.94 -2.86 1.97
N ARG A 70 15.02 -3.08 0.66
CA ARG A 70 16.27 -3.47 -0.01
C ARG A 70 17.35 -2.39 0.12
N TYR A 71 16.94 -1.13 0.09
CA TYR A 71 17.82 0.04 0.07
C TYR A 71 17.44 1.01 1.21
N PRO A 72 17.75 0.67 2.47
CA PRO A 72 17.28 1.44 3.63
C PRO A 72 17.88 2.84 3.71
N GLU A 73 19.08 3.07 3.17
CA GLU A 73 19.75 4.38 3.17
C GLU A 73 19.13 5.32 2.14
N MET A 74 19.00 4.86 0.88
CA MET A 74 18.25 5.60 -0.15
C MET A 74 16.80 5.88 0.28
N GLU A 75 16.13 4.94 0.94
CA GLU A 75 14.78 5.15 1.47
C GLU A 75 14.71 6.23 2.54
N GLN A 76 15.73 6.34 3.40
CA GLN A 76 15.82 7.39 4.40
C GLN A 76 16.07 8.75 3.76
N GLU A 77 16.97 8.82 2.80
CA GLU A 77 17.28 10.05 2.06
C GLU A 77 16.08 10.53 1.23
N LEU A 78 15.42 9.61 0.51
CA LEU A 78 14.20 9.91 -0.23
C LEU A 78 13.07 10.36 0.71
N PHE A 79 12.95 9.73 1.88
CA PHE A 79 11.94 10.14 2.86
C PHE A 79 12.27 11.49 3.50
N ALA A 80 13.54 11.78 3.79
CA ALA A 80 13.99 13.10 4.24
C ALA A 80 13.70 14.17 3.18
N PHE A 81 13.98 13.87 1.91
CA PHE A 81 13.66 14.74 0.77
C PHE A 81 12.16 15.05 0.65
N ILE A 82 11.29 14.05 0.84
CA ILE A 82 9.84 14.25 0.85
C ILE A 82 9.43 15.18 2.02
N ARG A 83 10.03 15.00 3.19
CA ARG A 83 9.73 15.81 4.38
C ARG A 83 10.26 17.23 4.31
N SER A 84 11.40 17.44 3.65
CA SER A 84 12.05 18.75 3.53
C SER A 84 11.49 19.59 2.37
N ARG A 85 10.55 19.05 1.57
CA ARG A 85 9.99 19.78 0.45
C ARG A 85 8.97 20.81 0.95
N PRO A 86 9.18 22.12 0.74
CA PRO A 86 8.16 23.12 0.98
C PRO A 86 6.98 22.88 0.03
N VAL A 87 5.76 23.08 0.51
CA VAL A 87 4.52 23.04 -0.28
C VAL A 87 4.52 24.24 -1.24
N LEU A 88 5.31 24.15 -2.31
CA LEU A 88 5.33 25.11 -3.40
C LEU A 88 4.88 24.37 -4.66
N SER A 89 3.56 24.26 -4.85
CA SER A 89 2.95 23.96 -6.15
C SER A 89 1.45 24.25 -6.10
N GLU A 90 1.11 25.46 -6.55
CA GLU A 90 -0.22 25.98 -6.90
C GLU A 90 -0.87 25.22 -8.08
N SER A 91 -1.00 23.90 -8.03
CA SER A 91 -1.64 23.17 -9.15
C SER A 91 -2.45 21.94 -8.74
N THR A 92 -2.99 21.93 -7.52
CA THR A 92 -4.10 21.04 -7.19
C THR A 92 -5.27 21.86 -6.68
N VAL A 93 -6.13 22.29 -7.61
CA VAL A 93 -7.51 22.67 -7.30
C VAL A 93 -8.13 21.45 -6.60
N GLY A 94 -8.37 21.56 -5.29
CA GLY A 94 -9.10 20.57 -4.50
C GLY A 94 -8.33 19.81 -3.40
N ALA A 95 -7.13 20.24 -2.98
CA ALA A 95 -6.48 19.66 -1.81
C ALA A 95 -6.97 20.36 -0.53
N GLN A 96 -7.83 19.69 0.24
CA GLN A 96 -8.18 20.11 1.61
C GLN A 96 -6.96 20.03 2.53
N ASP A 97 -6.94 20.94 3.48
CA ASP A 97 -5.93 21.15 4.52
C ASP A 97 -5.45 19.84 5.18
N GLY A 98 -4.13 19.60 5.16
CA GLY A 98 -3.48 18.52 5.91
C GLY A 98 -2.87 17.36 5.09
N ASP A 99 -2.95 17.36 3.76
CA ASP A 99 -2.37 16.28 2.95
C ASP A 99 -0.85 16.48 2.78
N VAL A 100 -0.05 15.58 3.38
CA VAL A 100 1.40 15.50 3.13
C VAL A 100 1.61 15.37 1.62
N PRO A 101 2.42 16.21 0.94
CA PRO A 101 2.55 16.19 -0.51
C PRO A 101 3.06 14.83 -0.99
N VAL A 102 2.15 13.95 -1.39
CA VAL A 102 2.53 12.63 -1.90
C VAL A 102 3.00 12.83 -3.33
N LEU A 103 4.32 12.78 -3.51
CA LEU A 103 4.94 12.67 -4.83
C LEU A 103 4.22 11.61 -5.68
N ARG A 104 4.00 11.94 -6.95
CA ARG A 104 3.46 10.99 -7.93
C ARG A 104 4.38 9.76 -8.00
N ASP A 105 3.82 8.60 -8.32
CA ASP A 105 4.58 7.33 -8.32
C ASP A 105 5.82 7.40 -9.23
N ALA A 106 5.70 8.10 -10.36
CA ALA A 106 6.80 8.33 -11.30
C ALA A 106 7.91 9.22 -10.72
N GLU A 107 7.57 10.27 -9.98
CA GLU A 107 8.54 11.18 -9.35
C GLU A 107 9.30 10.49 -8.22
N LEU A 108 8.60 9.68 -7.41
CA LEU A 108 9.23 8.84 -6.40
C LEU A 108 10.20 7.84 -7.00
N TRP A 109 9.78 7.20 -8.08
CA TRP A 109 10.60 6.22 -8.79
C TRP A 109 11.85 6.87 -9.38
N ALA A 110 11.70 8.03 -10.04
CA ALA A 110 12.80 8.78 -10.61
C ALA A 110 13.80 9.23 -9.54
N LYS A 111 13.32 9.86 -8.46
CA LYS A 111 14.19 10.33 -7.37
C LYS A 111 14.87 9.18 -6.63
N ALA A 112 14.17 8.06 -6.42
CA ALA A 112 14.77 6.86 -5.84
C ALA A 112 15.93 6.32 -6.69
N ASN A 113 15.76 6.28 -8.02
CA ASN A 113 16.82 5.84 -8.92
C ASN A 113 17.95 6.87 -9.04
N GLU A 114 17.67 8.16 -8.99
CA GLU A 114 18.68 9.22 -8.95
C GLU A 114 19.57 9.09 -7.70
N ILE A 115 18.96 8.98 -6.51
CA ILE A 115 19.67 8.77 -5.26
C ILE A 115 20.47 7.45 -5.31
N LEU A 116 19.88 6.39 -5.84
CA LEU A 116 20.55 5.10 -5.94
C LEU A 116 21.75 5.13 -6.90
N LYS A 117 21.65 5.87 -8.01
CA LYS A 117 22.77 6.12 -8.93
C LYS A 117 23.85 6.97 -8.27
N SER A 118 23.47 8.04 -7.56
CA SER A 118 24.41 8.93 -6.87
C SER A 118 25.17 8.22 -5.74
N THR A 119 24.47 7.41 -4.94
CA THR A 119 25.04 6.71 -3.78
C THR A 119 25.83 5.45 -4.14
N ARG A 120 25.56 4.82 -5.30
CA ARG A 120 26.10 3.48 -5.63
C ARG A 120 26.74 3.35 -7.01
N GLY A 121 26.56 4.30 -7.92
CA GLY A 121 27.10 4.25 -9.29
C GLY A 121 26.66 3.02 -10.10
N SER A 122 25.55 2.37 -9.73
CA SER A 122 25.10 1.10 -10.30
C SER A 122 23.95 1.30 -11.30
N ASP A 123 23.91 0.48 -12.36
CA ASP A 123 22.78 0.39 -13.30
C ASP A 123 21.51 -0.25 -12.68
N GLU A 124 21.55 -0.61 -11.40
CA GLU A 124 20.37 -1.10 -10.70
C GLU A 124 19.27 -0.03 -10.64
N SER A 125 18.02 -0.47 -10.82
CA SER A 125 16.85 0.38 -10.67
C SER A 125 15.83 -0.27 -9.75
N VAL A 126 15.09 0.54 -9.00
CA VAL A 126 13.98 0.05 -8.21
C VAL A 126 12.82 -0.35 -9.13
N SER A 127 12.09 -1.42 -8.79
CA SER A 127 10.88 -1.79 -9.54
C SER A 127 9.71 -0.83 -9.22
N ALA A 128 8.71 -0.72 -10.10
CA ALA A 128 7.47 0.00 -9.79
C ALA A 128 6.77 -0.54 -8.51
N ALA A 129 6.83 -1.85 -8.29
CA ALA A 129 6.31 -2.49 -7.08
C ALA A 129 7.04 -2.06 -5.79
N TRP A 130 8.29 -1.58 -5.90
CA TRP A 130 9.02 -1.04 -4.76
C TRP A 130 8.40 0.28 -4.30
N VAL A 131 7.93 1.15 -5.21
CA VAL A 131 7.28 2.44 -4.87
C VAL A 131 6.04 2.21 -4.00
N HIS A 132 5.20 1.27 -4.41
CA HIS A 132 4.01 0.90 -3.63
C HIS A 132 4.38 0.38 -2.22
N ARG A 133 5.44 -0.43 -2.12
CA ARG A 133 5.95 -0.93 -0.82
C ARG A 133 6.61 0.18 0.01
N PHE A 134 7.27 1.14 -0.62
CA PHE A 134 7.84 2.32 0.02
C PHE A 134 6.72 3.18 0.62
N LYS A 135 5.72 3.58 -0.18
CA LYS A 135 4.56 4.34 0.30
C LYS A 135 3.90 3.69 1.51
N LYS A 136 3.64 2.38 1.42
CA LYS A 136 3.03 1.61 2.53
C LYS A 136 3.90 1.53 3.79
N ARG A 137 5.23 1.52 3.66
CA ARG A 137 6.16 1.45 4.80
C ARG A 137 6.40 2.79 5.46
N HIS A 138 6.25 3.88 4.72
CA HIS A 138 6.46 5.24 5.20
C HIS A 138 5.14 5.98 5.52
N GLY A 139 3.99 5.31 5.44
CA GLY A 139 2.70 5.91 5.78
C GLY A 139 2.13 6.81 4.67
N LEU A 140 2.82 6.92 3.53
CA LEU A 140 2.48 7.78 2.39
C LEU A 140 1.45 7.13 1.44
N HIS A 141 0.81 6.04 1.85
CA HIS A 141 -0.21 5.40 1.04
C HIS A 141 -1.54 6.15 1.21
N ARG A 142 -2.29 6.37 0.12
CA ARG A 142 -3.56 7.13 0.13
C ARG A 142 -4.54 6.69 1.22
N SER A 143 -4.67 5.38 1.44
CA SER A 143 -5.53 4.83 2.49
C SER A 143 -5.01 5.06 3.92
N GLN A 144 -3.70 5.24 4.10
CA GLN A 144 -3.07 5.53 5.40
C GLN A 144 -3.16 7.01 5.72
N LEU A 145 -2.95 7.87 4.71
CA LEU A 145 -3.14 9.32 4.83
C LEU A 145 -4.59 9.69 5.13
N LYS A 146 -5.56 9.08 4.42
CA LYS A 146 -6.98 9.27 4.72
C LYS A 146 -7.35 8.89 6.16
N ARG A 147 -6.70 7.85 6.71
CA ARG A 147 -6.91 7.45 8.11
C ARG A 147 -6.22 8.41 9.07
N ALA A 148 -4.97 8.80 8.79
CA ALA A 148 -4.23 9.76 9.61
C ALA A 148 -4.98 11.10 9.72
N GLY A 149 -5.51 11.62 8.61
CA GLY A 149 -6.34 12.82 8.58
C GLY A 149 -7.67 12.66 9.32
N ALA A 150 -8.32 11.50 9.24
CA ALA A 150 -9.53 11.22 10.01
C ALA A 150 -9.31 11.17 11.53
N THR A 151 -8.13 10.76 11.99
CA THR A 151 -7.74 10.81 13.42
C THR A 151 -7.24 12.18 13.89
N ALA A 152 -6.99 13.13 12.97
CA ALA A 152 -6.49 14.47 13.29
C ALA A 152 -7.59 15.55 13.32
N ALA A 153 -8.83 15.21 12.95
CA ALA A 153 -9.96 16.12 13.13
C ALA A 153 -10.34 16.20 14.62
N PRO A 154 -10.47 17.40 15.22
CA PRO A 154 -10.74 17.55 16.63
C PRO A 154 -12.11 16.98 16.99
N ALA A 155 -12.17 16.29 18.12
CA ALA A 155 -13.40 15.91 18.80
C ALA A 155 -14.14 17.18 19.24
N GLY A 156 -14.93 17.75 18.32
CA GLY A 156 -15.87 18.82 18.59
C GLY A 156 -17.17 18.25 19.18
N GLU A 157 -17.37 18.57 20.45
CA GLU A 157 -18.66 18.85 21.11
C GLU A 157 -19.82 17.87 20.91
N LYS A 158 -20.14 17.19 22.01
CA LYS A 158 -21.49 16.73 22.32
C LYS A 158 -22.46 17.91 22.23
N GLN A 159 -23.26 17.98 21.17
CA GLN A 159 -24.46 18.82 21.16
C GLN A 159 -25.69 17.98 21.48
N THR A 160 -26.23 18.33 22.64
CA THR A 160 -27.58 18.11 23.17
C THR A 160 -28.69 18.21 22.13
N GLU A 161 -29.66 17.31 22.27
CA GLU A 161 -30.96 17.34 21.59
C GLU A 161 -31.67 18.70 21.74
N PRO A 162 -32.38 19.18 20.70
CA PRO A 162 -33.40 20.19 20.86
C PRO A 162 -34.78 19.55 21.03
N THR A 163 -35.31 19.74 22.24
CA THR A 163 -36.71 19.64 22.65
C THR A 163 -37.66 20.26 21.61
N ARG A 164 -38.73 19.54 21.24
CA ARG A 164 -39.95 20.13 20.65
C ARG A 164 -41.07 20.18 21.71
N PRO A 165 -41.90 21.25 21.73
CA PRO A 165 -42.97 21.41 22.70
C PRO A 165 -44.27 20.68 22.29
N ILE A 166 -44.83 20.01 23.30
CA ILE A 166 -46.23 19.88 23.75
C ILE A 166 -47.36 20.16 22.74
N ASP A 167 -48.22 19.15 22.57
CA ASP A 167 -49.70 19.12 22.66
C ASP A 167 -50.11 17.68 22.28
N GLY A 168 -50.98 16.90 22.92
CA GLY A 168 -51.90 16.99 24.03
C GLY A 168 -52.73 15.69 24.00
N ASP A 169 -53.31 15.32 25.16
CA ASP A 169 -54.38 14.33 25.39
C ASP A 169 -54.11 12.82 25.57
N ALA A 170 -54.41 12.43 26.82
CA ALA A 170 -55.35 11.38 27.24
C ALA A 170 -54.89 9.92 27.42
N ALA A 171 -54.69 9.61 28.71
CA ALA A 171 -55.41 8.58 29.48
C ALA A 171 -54.91 7.12 29.52
N ALA A 172 -55.09 6.57 30.74
CA ALA A 172 -55.00 5.18 31.22
C ALA A 172 -53.57 4.66 31.47
N GLU A 173 -53.05 4.78 32.69
CA GLU A 173 -53.29 3.92 33.87
C GLU A 173 -52.68 2.52 33.81
N ASN A 174 -51.73 2.33 34.74
CA ASN A 174 -51.50 1.19 35.63
C ASN A 174 -51.08 -0.17 35.05
N GLY A 175 -49.97 -0.68 35.61
CA GLY A 175 -49.66 -2.10 35.54
C GLY A 175 -48.20 -2.46 35.83
N ASP A 176 -47.75 -2.21 37.05
CA ASP A 176 -46.62 -2.93 37.66
C ASP A 176 -46.73 -4.45 37.39
N THR A 177 -45.60 -5.15 37.24
CA THR A 177 -45.04 -6.02 38.28
C THR A 177 -43.82 -6.77 37.75
N ALA A 178 -42.74 -6.69 38.53
CA ALA A 178 -41.54 -7.49 38.49
C ALA A 178 -41.80 -9.01 38.47
N ASN A 179 -40.86 -9.84 38.02
CA ASN A 179 -39.76 -10.31 38.89
C ASN A 179 -38.92 -11.40 38.22
N SER A 180 -37.66 -11.40 38.65
CA SER A 180 -36.54 -12.28 38.34
C SER A 180 -36.70 -13.70 38.88
N THR A 181 -36.03 -14.68 38.23
CA THR A 181 -35.23 -15.74 38.89
C THR A 181 -34.49 -16.53 37.78
N SER A 182 -33.17 -16.46 37.59
CA SER A 182 -32.02 -16.95 38.38
C SER A 182 -31.83 -18.48 38.39
N GLY A 183 -30.58 -18.91 38.11
CA GLY A 183 -30.02 -20.26 38.39
C GLY A 183 -29.73 -21.09 37.14
N LYS A 184 -28.53 -21.17 36.55
CA LYS A 184 -27.20 -21.57 37.05
C LYS A 184 -27.15 -23.01 37.57
N ARG A 185 -26.58 -23.94 36.77
CA ARG A 185 -25.86 -25.12 37.26
C ARG A 185 -24.87 -25.69 36.24
N ARG A 186 -23.77 -26.24 36.77
CA ARG A 186 -22.52 -26.73 36.16
C ARG A 186 -22.42 -28.26 36.33
N ALA A 187 -21.41 -28.82 35.65
CA ALA A 187 -20.71 -30.11 35.84
C ALA A 187 -21.30 -31.27 35.00
N GLY A 188 -20.52 -31.90 34.11
CA GLY A 188 -19.56 -33.02 34.37
C GLY A 188 -20.23 -34.28 33.77
N THR A 189 -19.64 -35.26 33.09
CA THR A 189 -18.35 -35.94 33.23
C THR A 189 -18.17 -36.88 32.00
N ARG A 190 -16.94 -37.38 31.86
CA ARG A 190 -16.29 -38.35 30.94
C ARG A 190 -16.91 -39.77 30.86
N GLU A 191 -16.79 -40.41 29.68
CA GLU A 191 -16.47 -41.83 29.33
C GLU A 191 -16.81 -42.05 27.82
N GLU A 192 -15.89 -42.35 26.90
CA GLU A 192 -15.20 -43.60 26.49
C GLU A 192 -16.07 -44.73 25.85
N HIS A 193 -15.56 -45.30 24.74
CA HIS A 193 -16.00 -46.44 23.90
C HIS A 193 -16.80 -46.08 22.61
N SER A 194 -16.26 -46.22 21.39
CA SER A 194 -15.78 -47.39 20.60
C SER A 194 -16.85 -47.90 19.61
N LYS A 195 -16.40 -48.14 18.38
CA LYS A 195 -16.95 -49.04 17.33
C LYS A 195 -17.82 -48.45 16.19
N ASP A 196 -17.15 -48.32 15.04
CA ASP A 196 -17.45 -48.85 13.70
C ASP A 196 -18.86 -48.80 13.06
N GLN A 197 -18.77 -48.66 11.72
CA GLN A 197 -19.67 -49.10 10.64
C GLN A 197 -20.78 -48.16 10.13
N SER A 198 -20.40 -47.47 9.04
CA SER A 198 -21.07 -47.42 7.72
C SER A 198 -22.48 -48.00 7.56
N THR A 199 -23.39 -47.14 7.07
CA THR A 199 -24.44 -47.49 6.10
C THR A 199 -24.69 -46.30 5.18
N GLU A 200 -24.60 -46.54 3.88
CA GLU A 200 -25.10 -45.69 2.78
C GLU A 200 -26.63 -45.91 2.65
N ASP A 201 -27.41 -44.86 2.35
CA ASP A 201 -28.16 -44.69 1.08
C ASP A 201 -29.23 -43.55 1.15
N GLU A 202 -29.58 -43.01 -0.02
CA GLU A 202 -30.79 -42.25 -0.41
C GLU A 202 -30.91 -40.70 -0.25
N ALA A 203 -30.49 -40.02 -1.33
CA ALA A 203 -31.25 -39.09 -2.21
C ALA A 203 -31.85 -37.71 -1.77
N LEU A 204 -31.06 -36.63 -2.04
CA LEU A 204 -31.34 -35.35 -2.79
C LEU A 204 -32.36 -34.26 -2.29
N PRO A 205 -32.38 -33.01 -2.84
CA PRO A 205 -31.48 -31.83 -2.62
C PRO A 205 -32.28 -30.53 -2.26
N PRO A 206 -31.73 -29.34 -1.87
CA PRO A 206 -31.16 -28.35 -2.83
C PRO A 206 -30.14 -27.33 -2.20
N THR A 207 -29.12 -26.80 -2.87
CA THR A 207 -29.16 -25.57 -3.68
C THR A 207 -27.71 -25.14 -3.97
N ARG A 208 -27.49 -24.68 -5.20
CA ARG A 208 -26.21 -24.21 -5.74
C ARG A 208 -25.58 -23.07 -4.91
N LYS A 209 -24.38 -23.30 -4.36
CA LYS A 209 -23.37 -22.25 -4.21
C LYS A 209 -22.24 -22.49 -5.21
N LYS A 210 -22.04 -21.51 -6.09
CA LYS A 210 -21.00 -21.48 -7.11
C LYS A 210 -19.64 -21.82 -6.49
N ARG A 211 -19.11 -22.99 -6.83
CA ARG A 211 -17.77 -23.43 -6.46
C ARG A 211 -16.78 -22.56 -7.22
N ALA A 212 -16.15 -21.61 -6.53
CA ALA A 212 -14.96 -20.95 -7.02
C ALA A 212 -13.91 -22.04 -7.28
N THR A 213 -13.38 -22.07 -8.50
CA THR A 213 -12.26 -22.91 -8.91
C THR A 213 -11.02 -22.51 -8.11
N ALA A 214 -10.84 -23.14 -6.95
CA ALA A 214 -9.60 -23.03 -6.20
C ALA A 214 -8.46 -23.64 -7.03
N LYS A 215 -7.51 -22.82 -7.47
CA LYS A 215 -6.23 -23.29 -8.03
C LYS A 215 -5.59 -24.25 -7.02
N PRO A 216 -5.21 -25.48 -7.43
CA PRO A 216 -4.47 -26.37 -6.55
C PRO A 216 -3.03 -25.86 -6.43
N GLY A 217 -2.55 -25.62 -5.20
CA GLY A 217 -1.11 -25.47 -4.94
C GLY A 217 -0.62 -24.37 -3.98
N SER A 218 -1.47 -23.60 -3.29
CA SER A 218 -0.98 -22.55 -2.36
C SER A 218 -0.83 -23.00 -0.90
N SER A 219 -0.36 -24.23 -0.65
CA SER A 219 0.27 -24.53 0.64
C SER A 219 1.69 -23.94 0.59
N ARG A 220 1.89 -22.77 1.19
CA ARG A 220 3.17 -22.06 1.23
C ARG A 220 4.24 -22.97 1.85
N ARG A 221 5.04 -23.67 1.03
CA ARG A 221 6.02 -24.67 1.49
C ARG A 221 6.96 -24.06 2.55
N HIS A 222 7.18 -24.77 3.65
CA HIS A 222 7.99 -24.30 4.78
C HIS A 222 9.42 -24.86 4.69
N PHE A 223 10.37 -24.20 5.34
CA PHE A 223 11.74 -24.71 5.47
C PHE A 223 11.76 -25.98 6.32
N VAL A 224 12.34 -27.05 5.79
CA VAL A 224 12.69 -28.27 6.54
C VAL A 224 14.19 -28.28 6.88
N SER A 225 14.66 -29.28 7.64
CA SER A 225 16.08 -29.33 8.04
C SER A 225 17.05 -29.43 6.86
N ALA A 226 16.71 -30.21 5.83
CA ALA A 226 17.50 -30.26 4.60
C ALA A 226 17.63 -28.88 3.92
N ASP A 227 16.54 -28.11 3.84
CA ASP A 227 16.57 -26.74 3.30
C ASP A 227 17.40 -25.78 4.17
N ASP A 228 17.33 -25.94 5.50
CA ASP A 228 18.14 -25.14 6.44
C ASP A 228 19.63 -25.40 6.23
N ILE A 229 20.03 -26.65 6.00
CA ILE A 229 21.42 -27.02 5.70
C ILE A 229 21.87 -26.35 4.41
N LEU A 230 21.08 -26.45 3.33
CA LEU A 230 21.41 -25.80 2.05
C LEU A 230 21.51 -24.28 2.19
N LEU A 231 20.58 -23.66 2.92
CA LEU A 231 20.61 -22.23 3.21
C LEU A 231 21.89 -21.84 3.95
N LEU A 232 22.23 -22.54 5.03
CA LEU A 232 23.42 -22.24 5.83
C LEU A 232 24.71 -22.43 5.03
N THR A 233 24.81 -23.51 4.25
CA THR A 233 25.95 -23.74 3.35
C THR A 233 26.08 -22.61 2.32
N GLN A 234 24.97 -22.18 1.70
CA GLN A 234 25.02 -21.09 0.73
C GLN A 234 25.35 -19.74 1.38
N VAL A 235 24.87 -19.49 2.60
CA VAL A 235 25.22 -18.29 3.39
C VAL A 235 26.71 -18.27 3.71
N LEU A 236 27.32 -19.39 4.09
CA LEU A 236 28.76 -19.48 4.34
C LEU A 236 29.60 -19.27 3.08
N ALA A 237 29.11 -19.76 1.93
CA ALA A 237 29.78 -19.58 0.65
C ALA A 237 29.69 -18.14 0.12
N THR A 238 28.52 -17.50 0.25
CA THR A 238 28.32 -16.13 -0.24
C THR A 238 28.80 -15.08 0.75
N GLN A 239 28.71 -15.34 2.06
CA GLN A 239 28.98 -14.38 3.13
C GLN A 239 28.27 -13.04 2.92
N PRO A 240 26.92 -12.99 3.02
CA PRO A 240 26.14 -11.79 2.69
C PRO A 240 26.55 -10.50 3.40
N TRP A 241 27.20 -10.62 4.56
CA TRP A 241 27.69 -9.49 5.36
C TRP A 241 29.00 -8.87 4.85
N GLU A 242 29.75 -9.55 3.98
CA GLU A 242 30.96 -8.98 3.35
C GLU A 242 30.62 -8.05 2.17
N PHE A 243 29.36 -8.05 1.72
CA PHE A 243 28.91 -7.12 0.69
C PHE A 243 28.80 -5.71 1.28
N PRO A 244 29.16 -4.65 0.52
CA PRO A 244 28.95 -3.27 0.94
C PRO A 244 27.51 -3.00 1.36
N TYR A 245 26.56 -3.66 0.67
CA TYR A 245 25.16 -3.66 1.00
C TYR A 245 24.68 -5.09 1.26
N ALA A 246 24.47 -5.41 2.54
CA ALA A 246 24.19 -6.78 2.97
C ALA A 246 23.03 -7.46 2.21
N MET A 247 22.02 -6.69 1.82
CA MET A 247 20.87 -7.21 1.08
C MET A 247 21.25 -7.75 -0.30
N ASP A 248 22.29 -7.26 -0.96
CA ASP A 248 22.69 -7.80 -2.27
C ASP A 248 23.35 -9.17 -2.12
N GLY A 249 24.14 -9.36 -1.07
CA GLY A 249 24.60 -10.69 -0.67
C GLY A 249 23.43 -11.65 -0.44
N TRP A 250 22.34 -11.18 0.18
CA TRP A 250 21.13 -11.99 0.37
C TRP A 250 20.37 -12.29 -0.93
N HIS A 251 20.37 -11.36 -1.90
CA HIS A 251 19.82 -11.63 -3.23
C HIS A 251 20.66 -12.67 -3.96
N GLN A 252 21.99 -12.60 -3.84
CA GLN A 252 22.89 -13.60 -4.42
C GLN A 252 22.69 -14.98 -3.78
N VAL A 253 22.52 -15.07 -2.45
CA VAL A 253 22.15 -16.32 -1.76
C VAL A 253 20.85 -16.88 -2.32
N ALA A 254 19.79 -16.07 -2.42
CA ALA A 254 18.49 -16.54 -2.91
C ALA A 254 18.55 -16.97 -4.39
N ALA A 255 19.32 -16.28 -5.22
CA ALA A 255 19.53 -16.67 -6.62
C ALA A 255 20.29 -17.99 -6.74
N LYS A 256 21.39 -18.16 -6.00
CA LYS A 256 22.18 -19.40 -5.99
C LYS A 256 21.38 -20.59 -5.46
N LEU A 257 20.61 -20.41 -4.39
CA LEU A 257 19.71 -21.45 -3.87
C LEU A 257 18.67 -21.87 -4.91
N ARG A 258 18.07 -20.93 -5.65
CA ARG A 258 17.10 -21.25 -6.71
C ARG A 258 17.71 -22.04 -7.87
N GLY A 259 19.01 -21.89 -8.10
CA GLY A 259 19.75 -22.69 -9.08
C GLY A 259 20.04 -24.13 -8.62
N GLN A 260 19.89 -24.44 -7.32
CA GLN A 260 20.15 -25.78 -6.79
C GLN A 260 18.91 -26.67 -6.92
N ARG A 261 19.05 -27.81 -7.62
CA ARG A 261 17.97 -28.80 -7.78
C ARG A 261 17.43 -29.36 -6.45
N ALA A 262 18.26 -29.35 -5.41
CA ALA A 262 17.88 -29.83 -4.08
C ALA A 262 17.00 -28.83 -3.31
N PHE A 263 17.06 -27.53 -3.63
CA PHE A 263 16.31 -26.50 -2.93
C PHE A 263 14.99 -26.21 -3.66
N ARG A 264 13.91 -26.88 -3.23
CA ARG A 264 12.60 -26.83 -3.90
C ARG A 264 11.69 -25.70 -3.40
N LEU A 265 12.25 -24.67 -2.79
CA LEU A 265 11.50 -23.57 -2.20
C LEU A 265 11.69 -22.27 -2.99
N GLU A 266 10.57 -21.65 -3.37
CA GLU A 266 10.58 -20.29 -3.90
C GLU A 266 10.60 -19.28 -2.74
N LYS A 267 11.80 -18.90 -2.31
CA LYS A 267 12.00 -17.93 -1.22
C LYS A 267 12.67 -16.66 -1.71
N THR A 268 12.27 -15.54 -1.08
CA THR A 268 12.89 -14.23 -1.31
C THR A 268 14.15 -14.07 -0.45
N ALA A 269 15.04 -13.17 -0.85
CA ALA A 269 16.23 -12.80 -0.07
C ALA A 269 15.92 -12.51 1.41
N GLY A 270 14.88 -11.70 1.66
CA GLY A 270 14.43 -11.40 3.02
C GLY A 270 13.86 -12.61 3.78
N ALA A 271 13.25 -13.58 3.10
CA ALA A 271 12.80 -14.82 3.73
C ALA A 271 13.97 -15.71 4.14
N CYS A 272 15.02 -15.80 3.31
CA CYS A 272 16.26 -16.51 3.63
C CYS A 272 16.98 -15.85 4.83
N GLN A 273 17.09 -14.52 4.84
CA GLN A 273 17.67 -13.77 5.96
C GLN A 273 16.89 -13.98 7.26
N ALA A 274 15.56 -13.85 7.21
CA ALA A 274 14.71 -14.07 8.37
C ALA A 274 14.82 -15.50 8.91
N ARG A 275 14.97 -16.49 8.01
CA ARG A 275 15.18 -17.89 8.41
C ARG A 275 16.53 -18.08 9.09
N LEU A 276 17.61 -17.50 8.57
CA LEU A 276 18.92 -17.55 9.26
C LEU A 276 18.82 -16.93 10.65
N ASN A 277 18.27 -15.72 10.78
CA ASN A 277 18.16 -15.04 12.07
C ASN A 277 17.38 -15.88 13.09
N LEU A 278 16.29 -16.52 12.65
CA LEU A 278 15.53 -17.43 13.49
C LEU A 278 16.37 -18.62 13.97
N LEU A 279 17.18 -19.24 13.09
CA LEU A 279 18.05 -20.36 13.45
C LEU A 279 19.13 -19.92 14.46
N LEU A 280 19.73 -18.75 14.25
CA LEU A 280 20.70 -18.16 15.18
C LEU A 280 20.07 -17.86 16.55
N GLU A 281 18.84 -17.31 16.58
CA GLU A 281 18.11 -17.05 17.83
C GLU A 281 17.71 -18.34 18.56
N GLN A 282 17.34 -19.39 17.82
CA GLN A 282 16.98 -20.68 18.41
C GLN A 282 18.20 -21.36 19.06
N ASP A 283 19.36 -21.29 18.42
CA ASP A 283 20.61 -21.81 18.95
C ASP A 283 21.07 -21.00 20.18
N ARG A 284 21.02 -19.66 20.13
CA ARG A 284 21.34 -18.81 21.30
C ARG A 284 20.42 -19.03 22.51
N ALA A 285 19.18 -19.44 22.27
CA ALA A 285 18.21 -19.71 23.33
C ALA A 285 18.21 -21.18 23.77
N ASP A 286 19.19 -21.98 23.35
CA ASP A 286 19.32 -23.42 23.61
C ASP A 286 18.06 -24.23 23.32
N LYS A 287 17.28 -23.81 22.31
CA LYS A 287 16.02 -24.47 21.92
C LYS A 287 16.29 -25.68 21.04
N ALA A 288 16.98 -26.69 21.58
CA ALA A 288 17.38 -27.90 20.88
C ALA A 288 16.20 -28.67 20.26
N THR A 289 15.05 -28.70 20.95
CA THR A 289 13.81 -29.33 20.44
C THR A 289 13.27 -28.63 19.19
N ALA A 290 13.36 -27.30 19.11
CA ALA A 290 12.90 -26.53 17.95
C ALA A 290 13.80 -26.75 16.73
N LEU A 291 15.12 -26.87 16.95
CA LEU A 291 16.09 -27.18 15.91
C LEU A 291 15.98 -28.64 15.42
N ARG A 292 15.55 -29.58 16.27
CA ARG A 292 15.39 -30.99 15.91
C ARG A 292 14.04 -31.32 15.24
N LYS A 293 12.99 -30.55 15.50
CA LYS A 293 11.58 -30.86 15.17
C LYS A 293 11.27 -31.25 13.71
N ALA A 294 12.18 -31.03 12.76
CA ALA A 294 11.93 -31.27 11.33
C ALA A 294 13.11 -31.96 10.61
N GLY A 295 13.85 -32.86 11.26
CA GLY A 295 14.98 -33.55 10.61
C GLY A 295 15.54 -34.75 11.37
N THR A 296 16.48 -35.45 10.74
CA THR A 296 17.20 -36.59 11.33
C THR A 296 18.22 -36.14 12.38
N ALA A 297 18.75 -37.09 13.16
CA ALA A 297 19.82 -36.80 14.12
C ALA A 297 21.08 -36.24 13.44
N GLU A 298 21.44 -36.79 12.27
CA GLU A 298 22.56 -36.32 11.46
C GLU A 298 22.34 -34.90 10.92
N GLU A 299 21.14 -34.62 10.40
CA GLU A 299 20.78 -33.28 9.94
C GLU A 299 20.82 -32.25 11.08
N TYR A 300 20.42 -32.66 12.28
CA TYR A 300 20.50 -31.81 13.48
C TYR A 300 21.96 -31.47 13.83
N VAL A 301 22.85 -32.47 13.84
CA VAL A 301 24.28 -32.26 14.11
C VAL A 301 24.89 -31.34 13.06
N ARG A 302 24.69 -31.66 11.77
CA ARG A 302 25.24 -30.87 10.66
C ARG A 302 24.74 -29.42 10.68
N LYS A 303 23.43 -29.22 10.91
CA LYS A 303 22.84 -27.88 11.02
C LYS A 303 23.44 -27.09 12.18
N ARG A 304 23.66 -27.71 13.34
CA ARG A 304 24.27 -27.04 14.51
C ARG A 304 25.73 -26.66 14.24
N THR A 305 26.49 -27.52 13.58
CA THR A 305 27.86 -27.21 13.13
C THR A 305 27.87 -26.00 12.21
N LEU A 306 27.03 -25.99 11.17
CA LEU A 306 26.93 -24.87 10.24
C LEU A 306 26.47 -23.57 10.92
N ILE A 307 25.55 -23.64 11.88
CA ILE A 307 25.13 -22.47 12.67
C ILE A 307 26.32 -21.87 13.44
N LYS A 308 27.12 -22.71 14.10
CA LYS A 308 28.33 -22.26 14.82
C LYS A 308 29.37 -21.65 13.88
N GLU A 309 29.57 -22.24 12.70
CA GLU A 309 30.46 -21.67 11.68
C GLU A 309 29.98 -20.30 11.19
N VAL A 310 28.68 -20.14 10.92
CA VAL A 310 28.10 -18.84 10.53
C VAL A 310 28.29 -17.82 11.64
N GLN A 311 28.06 -18.21 12.91
CA GLN A 311 28.30 -17.33 14.06
C GLN A 311 29.77 -16.88 14.11
N ALA A 312 30.73 -17.80 13.97
CA ALA A 312 32.15 -17.50 14.00
C ALA A 312 32.59 -16.56 12.87
N LYS A 313 32.08 -16.76 11.65
CA LYS A 313 32.35 -15.87 10.51
C LYS A 313 31.75 -14.47 10.73
N LEU A 314 30.53 -14.40 11.28
CA LEU A 314 29.86 -13.13 11.54
C LEU A 314 30.55 -12.33 12.66
N THR A 315 31.03 -12.98 13.72
CA THR A 315 31.79 -12.33 14.79
C THR A 315 33.15 -11.86 14.28
N ALA A 316 33.85 -12.68 13.49
CA ALA A 316 35.13 -12.30 12.88
C ALA A 316 34.98 -11.08 11.95
N SER A 317 33.93 -11.05 11.12
CA SER A 317 33.63 -9.93 10.23
C SER A 317 33.33 -8.64 11.00
N ARG A 318 32.56 -8.73 12.10
CA ARG A 318 32.31 -7.59 13.00
C ARG A 318 33.58 -7.07 13.66
N ARG A 319 34.46 -7.96 14.13
CA ARG A 319 35.75 -7.61 14.72
C ARG A 319 36.63 -6.86 13.71
N ARG A 320 36.76 -7.41 12.49
CA ARG A 320 37.48 -6.77 11.38
C ARG A 320 36.90 -5.39 11.02
N SER A 321 35.58 -5.26 10.99
CA SER A 321 34.90 -4.00 10.72
C SER A 321 35.14 -2.95 11.81
N GLN A 322 35.29 -3.38 13.06
CA GLN A 322 35.58 -2.51 14.20
C GLN A 322 37.04 -2.06 14.17
N GLU A 323 37.99 -2.99 13.96
CA GLU A 323 39.42 -2.69 13.79
C GLU A 323 39.67 -1.69 12.65
N ASN A 324 38.95 -1.81 11.54
CA ASN A 324 39.07 -0.89 10.40
C ASN A 324 38.45 0.50 10.65
N LYS A 325 37.57 0.63 11.66
CA LYS A 325 37.05 1.93 12.12
C LYS A 325 37.98 2.60 13.13
N ASP A 326 38.67 1.79 13.93
CA ASP A 326 39.57 2.26 14.98
C ASP A 326 41.01 2.50 14.45
N ALA A 327 41.28 2.22 13.17
CA ALA A 327 42.56 2.47 12.51
C ALA A 327 42.76 3.95 12.08
N PRO A 328 43.96 4.53 12.25
CA PRO A 328 44.24 5.91 11.85
C PRO A 328 44.14 6.11 10.33
N ALA A 329 43.73 7.31 9.91
CA ALA A 329 43.32 7.65 8.55
C ALA A 329 44.37 7.44 7.42
N SER A 330 45.62 7.09 7.76
CA SER A 330 46.72 6.98 6.80
C SER A 330 46.70 5.70 5.93
N THR A 331 45.93 4.66 6.30
CA THR A 331 45.94 3.36 5.58
C THR A 331 44.70 3.12 4.70
N ARG A 332 43.80 4.09 4.55
CA ARG A 332 42.50 3.89 3.85
C ARG A 332 42.58 3.92 2.31
N THR A 333 43.76 4.14 1.74
CA THR A 333 43.94 4.30 0.28
C THR A 333 44.95 3.27 -0.25
N SER A 334 44.57 2.00 -0.45
CA SER A 334 45.41 1.07 -1.23
C SER A 334 44.72 -0.13 -1.88
N THR A 335 43.44 -0.43 -1.62
CA THR A 335 42.85 -1.68 -2.15
C THR A 335 41.92 -1.52 -3.36
N ALA A 336 41.66 -0.30 -3.83
CA ALA A 336 40.71 -0.06 -4.94
C ALA A 336 41.35 -0.02 -6.35
N ARG A 337 42.66 -0.23 -6.52
CA ARG A 337 43.36 -0.01 -7.80
C ARG A 337 43.99 -1.22 -8.49
N LEU A 338 43.82 -2.46 -8.01
CA LEU A 338 44.55 -3.62 -8.57
C LEU A 338 43.70 -4.68 -9.30
N TYR A 339 42.47 -4.38 -9.74
CA TYR A 339 41.64 -5.35 -10.50
C TYR A 339 41.03 -4.80 -11.79
N ALA A 340 41.68 -3.82 -12.44
CA ALA A 340 41.17 -3.23 -13.68
C ALA A 340 41.88 -3.68 -14.96
N ASP A 341 43.00 -4.42 -14.88
CA ASP A 341 43.71 -4.86 -16.09
C ASP A 341 43.92 -6.36 -16.07
N THR A 342 43.13 -7.06 -16.90
CA THR A 342 43.47 -8.26 -17.70
C THR A 342 42.20 -9.04 -18.06
N SER A 343 41.57 -8.75 -19.21
CA SER A 343 40.97 -9.76 -20.10
C SER A 343 40.21 -9.11 -21.28
N PRO A 344 40.57 -9.40 -22.54
CA PRO A 344 39.86 -8.89 -23.74
C PRO A 344 38.44 -9.47 -23.90
N GLU A 345 38.12 -10.60 -23.27
CA GLU A 345 36.78 -11.22 -23.31
C GLU A 345 35.73 -10.43 -22.49
N ALA A 346 36.19 -9.73 -21.45
CA ALA A 346 35.34 -8.86 -20.64
C ALA A 346 34.91 -7.58 -21.40
N ALA A 347 35.74 -7.10 -22.33
CA ALA A 347 35.48 -5.93 -23.15
C ALA A 347 34.42 -6.20 -24.24
N GLU A 348 34.47 -7.36 -24.89
CA GLU A 348 33.45 -7.77 -25.88
C GLU A 348 32.08 -7.98 -25.22
N SER A 349 32.08 -8.55 -24.02
CA SER A 349 30.90 -8.68 -23.16
C SER A 349 30.33 -7.32 -22.73
N ALA A 350 31.18 -6.31 -22.50
CA ALA A 350 30.75 -4.94 -22.19
C ALA A 350 30.11 -4.25 -23.41
N ALA A 351 30.70 -4.39 -24.60
CA ALA A 351 30.15 -3.84 -25.84
C ALA A 351 28.82 -4.52 -26.25
N ALA A 352 28.62 -5.80 -25.91
CA ALA A 352 27.34 -6.48 -26.11
C ALA A 352 26.26 -5.96 -25.14
N ARG A 353 26.62 -5.73 -23.86
CA ARG A 353 25.72 -5.11 -22.86
C ARG A 353 25.31 -3.70 -23.28
N GLU A 354 26.24 -2.92 -23.81
CA GLU A 354 26.00 -1.56 -24.31
C GLU A 354 25.00 -1.54 -25.47
N ARG A 355 25.16 -2.43 -26.46
CA ARG A 355 24.20 -2.56 -27.57
C ARG A 355 22.80 -2.95 -27.11
N ILE A 356 22.69 -3.81 -26.09
CA ILE A 356 21.40 -4.18 -25.50
C ILE A 356 20.77 -2.99 -24.75
N ALA A 357 21.59 -2.20 -24.04
CA ALA A 357 21.14 -0.99 -23.36
C ALA A 357 20.63 0.07 -24.37
N GLN A 358 21.35 0.27 -25.47
CA GLN A 358 20.95 1.18 -26.55
C GLN A 358 19.64 0.77 -27.21
N ARG A 359 19.48 -0.51 -27.57
CA ARG A 359 18.20 -1.03 -28.11
C ARG A 359 17.03 -0.85 -27.14
N ARG A 360 17.29 -0.95 -25.83
CA ARG A 360 16.27 -0.73 -24.79
C ARG A 360 15.90 0.74 -24.67
N LEU A 361 16.85 1.65 -24.83
CA LEU A 361 16.61 3.10 -24.90
C LEU A 361 15.77 3.47 -26.12
N GLU A 362 16.15 3.01 -27.32
CA GLU A 362 15.38 3.23 -28.56
C GLU A 362 13.94 2.71 -28.47
N LEU A 363 13.74 1.55 -27.83
CA LEU A 363 12.39 1.00 -27.65
C LEU A 363 11.55 1.83 -26.69
N MET A 364 12.17 2.39 -25.65
CA MET A 364 11.53 3.30 -24.72
C MET A 364 11.20 4.64 -25.37
N GLU A 365 12.10 5.18 -26.19
CA GLU A 365 11.90 6.40 -26.98
C GLU A 365 10.73 6.25 -27.95
N ARG A 366 10.71 5.20 -28.76
CA ARG A 366 9.58 4.89 -29.66
C ARG A 366 8.26 4.70 -28.91
N LYS A 367 8.30 4.15 -27.69
CA LYS A 367 7.10 4.01 -26.86
C LYS A 367 6.61 5.37 -26.37
N MET A 368 7.52 6.23 -25.93
CA MET A 368 7.22 7.60 -25.49
C MET A 368 6.66 8.43 -26.65
N GLU A 369 7.25 8.34 -27.83
CA GLU A 369 6.76 9.02 -29.04
C GLU A 369 5.34 8.60 -29.41
N ARG A 370 5.04 7.29 -29.36
CA ARG A 370 3.68 6.79 -29.61
C ARG A 370 2.67 7.29 -28.59
N GLU A 371 3.05 7.34 -27.31
CA GLU A 371 2.19 7.84 -26.25
C GLU A 371 1.93 9.34 -26.40
N LEU A 372 2.98 10.11 -26.72
CA LEU A 372 2.87 11.54 -27.00
C LEU A 372 1.99 11.80 -28.23
N ALA A 373 2.15 11.03 -29.31
CA ALA A 373 1.32 11.14 -30.50
C ALA A 373 -0.16 10.78 -30.21
N ALA A 374 -0.41 9.80 -29.35
CA ALA A 374 -1.76 9.45 -28.94
C ALA A 374 -2.41 10.56 -28.09
N GLN A 375 -1.66 11.15 -27.15
CA GLN A 375 -2.12 12.30 -26.37
C GLN A 375 -2.42 13.50 -27.26
N LYS A 376 -1.56 13.77 -28.25
CA LYS A 376 -1.76 14.85 -29.22
C LYS A 376 -3.05 14.64 -30.03
N ARG A 377 -3.29 13.43 -30.54
CA ARG A 377 -4.54 13.11 -31.25
C ARG A 377 -5.77 13.28 -30.37
N HIS A 378 -5.71 12.82 -29.12
CA HIS A 378 -6.81 13.00 -28.19
C HIS A 378 -7.09 14.49 -27.92
N ALA A 379 -6.05 15.31 -27.77
CA ALA A 379 -6.21 16.76 -27.62
C ALA A 379 -6.79 17.41 -28.88
N GLU A 380 -6.32 17.03 -30.07
CA GLU A 380 -6.86 17.49 -31.35
C GLU A 380 -8.34 17.10 -31.54
N GLU A 381 -8.73 15.89 -31.12
CA GLU A 381 -10.12 15.44 -31.13
C GLU A 381 -11.00 16.26 -30.18
N GLN A 382 -10.50 16.58 -28.98
CA GLN A 382 -11.22 17.46 -28.04
C GLN A 382 -11.42 18.86 -28.60
N VAL A 383 -10.39 19.44 -29.23
CA VAL A 383 -10.49 20.74 -29.89
C VAL A 383 -11.51 20.70 -31.02
N LYS A 384 -11.48 19.66 -31.86
CA LYS A 384 -12.44 19.48 -32.96
C LYS A 384 -13.88 19.34 -32.46
N GLN A 385 -14.10 18.63 -31.35
CA GLN A 385 -15.43 18.53 -30.71
C GLN A 385 -15.90 19.90 -30.23
N LEU A 386 -15.03 20.66 -29.55
CA LEU A 386 -15.36 22.01 -29.09
C LEU A 386 -15.67 22.96 -30.23
N GLU A 387 -14.89 22.93 -31.32
CA GLU A 387 -15.17 23.73 -32.52
C GLU A 387 -16.51 23.37 -33.16
N THR A 388 -16.87 22.08 -33.17
CA THR A 388 -18.15 21.62 -33.73
C THR A 388 -19.32 22.13 -32.89
N LEU A 389 -19.24 21.98 -31.56
CA LEU A 389 -20.24 22.51 -30.63
C LEU A 389 -20.38 24.04 -30.76
N HIS A 390 -19.26 24.75 -30.92
CA HIS A 390 -19.29 26.20 -31.11
C HIS A 390 -19.99 26.60 -32.42
N ARG A 391 -19.72 25.90 -33.53
CA ARG A 391 -20.39 26.16 -34.82
C ARG A 391 -21.89 25.86 -34.75
N GLU A 392 -22.27 24.75 -34.11
CA GLU A 392 -23.67 24.39 -33.89
C GLU A 392 -24.40 25.45 -33.05
N GLN A 393 -23.76 25.95 -31.99
CA GLN A 393 -24.31 27.02 -31.16
C GLN A 393 -24.55 28.30 -31.98
N MET A 394 -23.57 28.72 -32.78
CA MET A 394 -23.71 29.91 -33.63
C MET A 394 -24.82 29.75 -34.67
N SER A 395 -24.92 28.56 -35.30
CA SER A 395 -25.98 28.25 -36.25
C SER A 395 -27.37 28.23 -35.61
N ALA A 396 -27.49 27.68 -34.40
CA ALA A 396 -28.72 27.69 -33.63
C ALA A 396 -29.15 29.12 -33.28
N GLN A 397 -28.23 29.98 -32.84
CA GLN A 397 -28.51 31.39 -32.58
C GLN A 397 -28.95 32.14 -33.84
N GLN A 398 -28.25 31.93 -34.97
CA GLN A 398 -28.61 32.55 -36.23
C GLN A 398 -30.01 32.11 -36.68
N THR A 399 -30.33 30.83 -36.55
CA THR A 399 -31.65 30.28 -36.88
C THR A 399 -32.74 30.89 -36.01
N GLN A 400 -32.51 31.02 -34.69
CA GLN A 400 -33.44 31.68 -33.78
C GLN A 400 -33.68 33.14 -34.16
N HIS A 401 -32.61 33.88 -34.50
CA HIS A 401 -32.73 35.27 -34.93
C HIS A 401 -33.52 35.39 -36.26
N THR A 402 -33.25 34.52 -37.23
CA THR A 402 -33.99 34.48 -38.50
C THR A 402 -35.47 34.15 -38.29
N GLN A 403 -35.79 33.20 -37.39
CA GLN A 403 -37.17 32.88 -37.02
C GLN A 403 -37.87 34.08 -36.38
N LEU A 404 -37.20 34.78 -35.46
CA LEU A 404 -37.74 35.99 -34.83
C LEU A 404 -38.06 37.06 -35.87
N LEU A 405 -37.13 37.33 -36.80
CA LEU A 405 -37.37 38.27 -37.90
C LEU A 405 -38.55 37.87 -38.77
N ALA A 406 -38.68 36.58 -39.11
CA ALA A 406 -39.80 36.06 -39.87
C ALA A 406 -41.14 36.25 -39.13
N THR A 407 -41.18 36.00 -37.82
CA THR A 407 -42.39 36.22 -37.00
C THR A 407 -42.76 37.70 -36.91
N ILE A 408 -41.78 38.60 -36.78
CA ILE A 408 -42.00 40.05 -36.79
C ILE A 408 -42.57 40.48 -38.14
N GLN A 409 -42.01 39.98 -39.25
CA GLN A 409 -42.49 40.30 -40.58
C GLN A 409 -43.92 39.76 -40.81
N GLN A 410 -44.24 38.57 -40.32
CA GLN A 410 -45.59 38.02 -40.35
C GLN A 410 -46.57 38.90 -39.55
N GLN A 411 -46.18 39.33 -38.35
CA GLN A 411 -46.99 40.25 -37.53
C GLN A 411 -47.23 41.58 -38.25
N GLN A 412 -46.21 42.14 -38.91
CA GLN A 412 -46.34 43.35 -39.72
C GLN A 412 -47.29 43.15 -40.90
N ALA A 413 -47.19 42.03 -41.62
CA ALA A 413 -48.10 41.71 -42.73
C ALA A 413 -49.55 41.57 -42.27
N MET A 414 -49.78 40.83 -41.17
CA MET A 414 -51.11 40.71 -40.56
C MET A 414 -51.66 42.07 -40.10
N MET A 415 -50.83 42.94 -39.52
CA MET A 415 -51.24 44.32 -39.18
C MET A 415 -51.66 45.12 -40.41
N VAL A 416 -50.90 45.03 -41.50
CA VAL A 416 -51.23 45.73 -42.75
C VAL A 416 -52.54 45.21 -43.34
N ASP A 417 -52.76 43.90 -43.33
CA ASP A 417 -54.01 43.30 -43.79
C ASP A 417 -55.19 43.66 -42.88
N LEU A 418 -54.96 43.72 -41.56
CA LEU A 418 -55.96 44.21 -40.61
C LEU A 418 -56.31 45.68 -40.88
N ILE A 419 -55.32 46.55 -41.07
CA ILE A 419 -55.52 47.97 -41.43
C ILE A 419 -56.31 48.09 -42.74
N LYS A 420 -56.01 47.28 -43.76
CA LYS A 420 -56.76 47.25 -45.02
C LYS A 420 -58.20 46.73 -44.83
N SER A 421 -58.43 45.77 -43.94
CA SER A 421 -59.75 45.18 -43.68
C SER A 421 -60.66 46.07 -42.81
N VAL A 422 -60.07 46.83 -41.89
CA VAL A 422 -60.77 47.81 -41.04
C VAL A 422 -60.98 49.13 -41.78
N ALA A 423 -60.30 49.35 -42.90
CA ALA A 423 -60.58 50.46 -43.81
C ALA A 423 -61.59 50.06 -44.90
N PRO A 424 -62.90 50.31 -44.71
CA PRO A 424 -63.77 50.54 -45.85
C PRO A 424 -64.40 51.94 -45.82
N ILE A 425 -64.58 52.49 -47.03
CA ILE A 425 -65.47 53.60 -47.42
C ILE A 425 -64.97 55.04 -47.16
N VAL A 426 -63.99 55.53 -47.91
CA VAL A 426 -63.91 56.98 -48.24
C VAL A 426 -63.86 57.25 -49.75
N ASN A 427 -63.55 56.26 -50.61
CA ASN A 427 -63.34 56.50 -52.04
C ASN A 427 -64.38 55.88 -53.00
N GLN A 428 -65.61 55.61 -52.55
CA GLN A 428 -66.71 55.15 -53.44
C GLN A 428 -67.93 56.08 -53.49
N SER A 429 -67.79 57.37 -53.18
CA SER A 429 -68.89 58.35 -53.25
C SER A 429 -68.62 59.57 -54.15
N HIS A 430 -67.70 59.50 -55.12
CA HIS A 430 -67.45 60.60 -56.08
C HIS A 430 -67.45 60.22 -57.58
N SER A 431 -68.06 59.09 -57.98
CA SER A 431 -68.16 58.74 -59.41
C SER A 431 -69.55 58.30 -59.88
N GLN A 432 -70.60 58.49 -59.08
CA GLN A 432 -71.99 58.39 -59.54
C GLN A 432 -72.78 59.64 -59.15
N ALA A 433 -72.42 60.77 -59.77
CA ALA A 433 -73.25 61.98 -59.81
C ALA A 433 -72.88 62.80 -61.06
N LYS A 434 -72.90 62.14 -62.22
CA LYS A 434 -72.97 62.76 -63.55
C LYS A 434 -73.73 61.78 -64.45
N ASP A 435 -75.03 61.70 -64.21
CA ASP A 435 -76.04 61.24 -65.16
C ASP A 435 -77.40 61.30 -64.46
N LYS A 436 -77.96 62.51 -64.38
CA LYS A 436 -79.39 62.83 -64.51
C LYS A 436 -79.64 64.28 -64.10
N GLU A 437 -80.20 65.00 -65.07
CA GLU A 437 -80.72 66.39 -65.09
C GLU A 437 -79.72 67.55 -65.00
#